data_AF-A0A8C5F2N1-F1
#
_entry.id   AF-A0A8C5F2N1-F1
#
_cell.length_a   1.000
_cell.length_b   1.000
_cell.length_c   1.000
_cell.angle_alpha   90.00
_cell.angle_beta   90.00
_cell.angle_gamma   90.00
#
_symmetry.space_group_name_H-M   'P 1'
#
loop_
_entity.id
_entity.type
_entity.pdbx_description
1 polymer ?
#
loop_
_entity_poly.entity_id
_entity_poly.type
_entity_poly.pdbx_seq_one_letter_code
_entity_poly.pdbx_strand_id
1 'polypeptide(L)'
;VFGPLCYPNSYDFLIERSFTFPFVSSQLGCVDTEEADIYFLIDGSGSIYPNDFQDMKVFMNEMISMFQVSANGVRFGVVQYESIPQTEFTISQYNSVKQLKEAVRVIQQLGGGTNTGDALRYMKSLFVKAARDSVPKLLIVITDGESQDQVTKAAEELRQEGIIIYAIGVKNAVKKELKDIAGTEDRMFFVNDFDSLKLIKHDIVQDICSPEVVGKYIQEEIPNFVFSLFFSFPACKNMKADIILLVDSSESIHPVDFQKMKDFMQLIVNRSDIGSDKVQIGLLQFSSEPQEEFQLNQYGSKADLRKAISGIRPIKSGTMTGKALTFASSYFDEPKGGRSRVKQYLIVITDGEAQDIVREPAETIREKGITIYAIGVLHANNSQLVEIAGSQDRVFFEDNFDSLTFLEKEILFEICNLEDSNRTELEEIVGERERLFFVQSYNELESLHENLTHTVCDEAKPGK
;
A
#
# COMPACT_ATOMS: atom_id res chain seq x y z
N VAL A 1 -49.26 -12.79 32.37
CA VAL A 1 -48.64 -11.53 31.91
C VAL A 1 -47.15 -11.77 31.79
N PHE A 2 -46.70 -12.34 30.67
CA PHE A 2 -45.34 -12.26 30.15
C PHE A 2 -45.50 -12.60 28.67
N GLY A 3 -45.57 -11.56 27.83
CA GLY A 3 -45.50 -11.70 26.37
C GLY A 3 -44.05 -11.96 25.95
N PRO A 4 -43.81 -12.49 24.74
CA PRO A 4 -42.46 -12.69 24.25
C PRO A 4 -41.78 -11.33 24.03
N LEU A 5 -40.66 -11.14 24.73
CA LEU A 5 -39.72 -10.05 24.55
C LEU A 5 -38.87 -10.34 23.30
N CYS A 6 -38.84 -9.43 22.33
CA CYS A 6 -37.74 -9.37 21.37
C CYS A 6 -36.42 -9.22 22.15
N TYR A 7 -35.48 -10.15 21.96
CA TYR A 7 -34.12 -10.02 22.48
C TYR A 7 -33.18 -9.73 21.28
N PRO A 8 -32.71 -8.47 21.12
CA PRO A 8 -32.00 -7.98 19.94
C PRO A 8 -30.48 -8.16 20.02
N ASN A 9 -29.97 -9.35 20.38
CA ASN A 9 -28.54 -9.45 20.78
C ASN A 9 -27.64 -10.31 19.87
N SER A 10 -28.12 -10.80 18.72
CA SER A 10 -27.25 -11.56 17.80
C SER A 10 -27.29 -11.09 16.36
N TYR A 11 -28.43 -10.55 15.90
CA TYR A 11 -28.58 -10.09 14.51
C TYR A 11 -28.33 -8.58 14.37
N ASP A 12 -28.74 -7.76 15.35
CA ASP A 12 -28.40 -6.32 15.37
C ASP A 12 -26.89 -6.10 15.46
N PHE A 13 -26.15 -6.94 16.18
CA PHE A 13 -24.69 -6.85 16.27
C PHE A 13 -23.98 -7.17 14.94
N LEU A 14 -24.53 -8.10 14.16
CA LEU A 14 -23.98 -8.45 12.84
C LEU A 14 -24.35 -7.39 11.81
N ILE A 15 -25.55 -6.81 11.88
CA ILE A 15 -26.01 -5.77 10.95
C ILE A 15 -25.34 -4.43 11.27
N GLU A 16 -25.26 -4.00 12.54
CA GLU A 16 -24.48 -2.80 12.93
C GLU A 16 -23.04 -2.91 12.43
N ARG A 17 -22.33 -4.02 12.69
CA ARG A 17 -20.95 -4.19 12.22
C ARG A 17 -20.78 -4.36 10.71
N SER A 18 -21.81 -4.80 9.99
CA SER A 18 -21.77 -4.93 8.52
C SER A 18 -21.96 -3.58 7.82
N PHE A 19 -22.64 -2.62 8.46
CA PHE A 19 -22.96 -1.31 7.90
C PHE A 19 -22.11 -0.15 8.46
N THR A 20 -21.36 -0.35 9.55
CA THR A 20 -20.51 0.72 10.16
C THR A 20 -19.05 0.76 9.69
N PHE A 21 -18.63 0.04 8.64
CA PHE A 21 -17.28 0.24 8.09
C PHE A 21 -17.26 1.51 7.22
N PRO A 22 -16.55 2.58 7.62
CA PRO A 22 -16.45 3.78 6.80
C PRO A 22 -15.54 3.51 5.62
N PHE A 23 -15.95 4.07 4.49
CA PHE A 23 -15.22 4.12 3.24
C PHE A 23 -13.85 4.79 3.40
N VAL A 24 -12.86 4.29 2.65
CA VAL A 24 -11.56 4.92 2.41
C VAL A 24 -11.81 6.30 1.76
N SER A 25 -11.72 7.34 2.57
CA SER A 25 -11.67 8.73 2.11
C SER A 25 -10.23 9.08 1.77
N SER A 26 -10.05 9.86 0.70
CA SER A 26 -8.79 10.33 0.10
C SER A 26 -7.99 11.30 0.98
N GLN A 27 -7.79 10.99 2.26
CA GLN A 27 -6.85 11.66 3.14
C GLN A 27 -5.87 10.63 3.69
N LEU A 28 -4.60 10.89 3.40
CA LEU A 28 -3.38 10.13 3.65
C LEU A 28 -3.12 9.83 5.15
N GLY A 29 -4.03 9.13 5.82
CA GLY A 29 -3.96 8.77 7.23
C GLY A 29 -4.76 7.50 7.53
N CYS A 30 -4.31 6.74 8.52
CA CYS A 30 -4.93 5.51 8.93
C CYS A 30 -6.14 5.81 9.82
N VAL A 31 -7.30 6.01 9.18
CA VAL A 31 -8.56 6.30 9.87
C VAL A 31 -9.16 5.04 10.52
N ASP A 32 -8.78 3.85 10.05
CA ASP A 32 -9.46 2.58 10.37
C ASP A 32 -8.68 1.63 11.31
N THR A 33 -7.43 1.94 11.68
CA THR A 33 -6.78 1.20 12.79
C THR A 33 -7.28 1.76 14.11
N GLU A 34 -8.34 1.17 14.63
CA GLU A 34 -8.96 1.61 15.87
C GLU A 34 -8.03 1.37 17.08
N GLU A 35 -7.27 0.27 17.11
CA GLU A 35 -6.43 -0.09 18.26
C GLU A 35 -5.10 -0.74 17.86
N ALA A 36 -3.98 -0.24 18.38
CA ALA A 36 -2.66 -0.87 18.24
C ALA A 36 -1.70 -0.38 19.33
N ASP A 37 -0.71 -1.21 19.68
CA ASP A 37 0.38 -0.86 20.59
C ASP A 37 1.71 -0.85 19.85
N ILE A 38 2.22 0.34 19.59
CA ILE A 38 3.39 0.56 18.73
C ILE A 38 4.56 1.10 19.56
N TYR A 39 5.69 0.43 19.48
CA TYR A 39 6.96 0.96 19.99
C TYR A 39 7.90 1.32 18.84
N PHE A 40 8.50 2.50 18.91
CA PHE A 40 9.73 2.79 18.17
C PHE A 40 10.93 2.35 18.99
N LEU A 41 11.80 1.56 18.37
CA LEU A 41 13.12 1.21 18.88
C LEU A 41 14.17 1.91 18.01
N ILE A 42 14.71 3.02 18.51
CA ILE A 42 15.57 3.91 17.74
C ILE A 42 17.03 3.77 18.15
N ASP A 43 17.89 3.69 17.16
CA ASP A 43 19.33 3.72 17.33
C ASP A 43 19.77 5.15 17.70
N GLY A 44 20.32 5.29 18.90
CA GLY A 44 20.89 6.53 19.44
C GLY A 44 22.41 6.51 19.48
N SER A 45 23.05 5.59 18.76
CA SER A 45 24.50 5.39 18.79
C SER A 45 25.30 6.58 18.24
N GLY A 46 26.62 6.51 18.42
CA GLY A 46 27.54 7.57 18.01
C GLY A 46 27.84 7.61 16.51
N SER A 47 27.41 6.62 15.72
CA SER A 47 27.54 6.63 14.24
C SER A 47 26.58 7.62 13.57
N ILE A 48 25.44 7.89 14.23
CA ILE A 48 24.40 8.77 13.71
C ILE A 48 24.75 10.23 14.02
N TYR A 49 24.77 11.10 13.01
CA TYR A 49 25.03 12.52 13.24
C TYR A 49 23.81 13.20 13.90
N PRO A 50 24.00 14.29 14.67
CA PRO A 50 22.89 14.96 15.35
C PRO A 50 21.73 15.41 14.45
N ASN A 51 22.03 15.77 13.20
CA ASN A 51 21.01 16.12 12.20
C ASN A 51 20.23 14.88 11.72
N ASP A 52 20.92 13.78 11.43
CA ASP A 52 20.30 12.49 11.07
C ASP A 52 19.36 12.01 12.21
N PHE A 53 19.77 12.20 13.46
CA PHE A 53 18.93 11.91 14.62
C PHE A 53 17.69 12.83 14.70
N GLN A 54 17.79 14.09 14.24
CA GLN A 54 16.60 14.94 14.11
C GLN A 54 15.66 14.43 13.04
N ASP A 55 16.16 13.96 11.90
CA ASP A 55 15.32 13.42 10.83
C ASP A 55 14.54 12.18 11.28
N MET A 56 15.16 11.31 12.10
CA MET A 56 14.46 10.20 12.75
C MET A 56 13.35 10.67 13.72
N LYS A 57 13.56 11.79 14.44
CA LYS A 57 12.51 12.40 15.27
C LYS A 57 11.38 13.00 14.42
N VAL A 58 11.70 13.59 13.27
CA VAL A 58 10.69 14.05 12.30
C VAL A 58 9.87 12.88 11.81
N PHE A 59 10.51 11.80 11.37
CA PHE A 59 9.84 10.57 10.92
C PHE A 59 8.86 10.02 11.97
N MET A 60 9.29 9.87 13.24
CA MET A 60 8.39 9.43 14.32
C MET A 60 7.19 10.36 14.47
N ASN A 61 7.41 11.69 14.45
CA ASN A 61 6.34 12.67 14.57
C ASN A 61 5.35 12.63 13.40
N GLU A 62 5.84 12.42 12.18
CA GLU A 62 5.00 12.27 10.99
C GLU A 62 4.15 11.00 11.07
N MET A 63 4.75 9.86 11.42
CA MET A 63 4.01 8.62 11.62
C MET A 63 2.94 8.75 12.71
N ILE A 64 3.27 9.30 13.89
CA ILE A 64 2.30 9.52 14.98
C ILE A 64 1.11 10.38 14.51
N SER A 65 1.31 11.27 13.55
CA SER A 65 0.25 12.14 13.01
C SER A 65 -0.75 11.39 12.12
N MET A 66 -0.38 10.22 11.61
CA MET A 66 -1.20 9.42 10.70
C MET A 66 -2.16 8.50 11.44
N PHE A 67 -2.12 8.44 12.77
CA PHE A 67 -2.96 7.57 13.59
C PHE A 67 -3.88 8.35 14.53
N GLN A 68 -5.02 7.74 14.84
CA GLN A 68 -5.92 8.20 15.90
C GLN A 68 -5.41 7.77 17.29
N VAL A 69 -4.56 8.62 17.90
CA VAL A 69 -3.99 8.33 19.22
C VAL A 69 -5.01 8.58 20.32
N SER A 70 -5.25 7.56 21.15
CA SER A 70 -6.01 7.69 22.39
C SER A 70 -5.65 6.58 23.40
N ALA A 71 -6.14 6.68 24.64
CA ALA A 71 -5.87 5.67 25.67
C ALA A 71 -6.40 4.27 25.32
N ASN A 72 -7.50 4.22 24.56
CA ASN A 72 -8.11 2.98 24.05
C ASN A 72 -7.80 2.76 22.56
N GLY A 73 -7.15 3.71 21.89
CA GLY A 73 -6.91 3.67 20.46
C GLY A 73 -5.50 3.19 20.12
N VAL A 74 -4.83 3.86 19.18
CA VAL A 74 -3.40 3.62 18.91
C VAL A 74 -2.54 4.26 19.99
N ARG A 75 -1.58 3.50 20.53
CA ARG A 75 -0.67 3.92 21.60
C ARG A 75 0.79 3.83 21.15
N PHE A 76 1.60 4.82 21.51
CA PHE A 76 3.00 4.92 21.09
C PHE A 76 3.97 4.99 22.27
N GLY A 77 5.05 4.22 22.20
CA GLY A 77 6.19 4.28 23.09
C GLY A 77 7.49 4.43 22.31
N VAL A 78 8.53 4.97 22.96
CA VAL A 78 9.85 5.13 22.35
C VAL A 78 10.91 4.59 23.29
N VAL A 79 11.76 3.74 22.74
CA VAL A 79 12.99 3.25 23.38
C VAL A 79 14.14 3.62 22.48
N GLN A 80 15.13 4.29 23.06
CA GLN A 80 16.39 4.58 22.41
C GLN A 80 17.42 3.56 22.87
N TYR A 81 18.33 3.13 22.00
CA TYR A 81 19.43 2.26 22.40
C TYR A 81 20.75 2.70 21.81
N GLU A 82 21.80 2.41 22.56
CA GLU A 82 23.18 2.44 22.08
C GLU A 82 23.83 1.10 22.47
N SER A 83 24.85 1.11 23.30
CA SER A 83 25.31 -0.03 24.08
C SER A 83 24.27 -0.55 25.09
N ILE A 84 23.39 0.32 25.60
CA ILE A 84 22.35 0.03 26.59
C ILE A 84 21.00 0.61 26.13
N PRO A 85 19.89 -0.14 26.25
CA PRO A 85 18.56 0.39 25.96
C PRO A 85 18.03 1.29 27.09
N GLN A 86 17.46 2.43 26.69
CA GLN A 86 16.81 3.42 27.56
C GLN A 86 15.39 3.70 27.08
N THR A 87 14.40 3.54 27.97
CA THR A 87 13.03 3.94 27.67
C THR A 87 12.89 5.46 27.78
N GLU A 88 12.53 6.13 26.68
CA GLU A 88 12.21 7.57 26.68
C GLU A 88 10.80 7.80 27.22
N PHE A 89 9.84 6.99 26.75
CA PHE A 89 8.49 6.91 27.33
C PHE A 89 7.78 5.61 26.92
N THR A 90 6.83 5.18 27.75
CA THR A 90 6.04 3.96 27.50
C THR A 90 4.76 4.25 26.72
N ILE A 91 4.18 3.21 26.10
CA ILE A 91 2.89 3.28 25.37
C ILE A 91 1.70 3.78 26.22
N SER A 92 1.82 3.74 27.54
CA SER A 92 0.75 4.19 28.46
C SER A 92 0.92 5.63 28.97
N GLN A 93 2.02 6.30 28.64
CA GLN A 93 2.40 7.57 29.25
C GLN A 93 1.69 8.78 28.62
N TYR A 94 1.43 8.73 27.31
CA TYR A 94 0.83 9.84 26.55
C TYR A 94 -0.29 9.33 25.65
N ASN A 95 -1.43 10.03 25.67
CA ASN A 95 -2.66 9.58 25.00
C ASN A 95 -3.15 10.59 23.96
N SER A 96 -2.28 11.50 23.50
CA SER A 96 -2.61 12.45 22.45
C SER A 96 -1.41 12.71 21.55
N VAL A 97 -1.68 12.94 20.27
CA VAL A 97 -0.67 13.29 19.25
C VAL A 97 0.19 14.48 19.72
N LYS A 98 -0.43 15.49 20.34
CA LYS A 98 0.28 16.68 20.85
C LYS A 98 1.31 16.33 21.93
N GLN A 99 0.94 15.49 22.90
CA GLN A 99 1.85 15.10 23.98
C GLN A 99 2.98 14.22 23.46
N LEU A 100 2.66 13.27 22.59
CA LEU A 100 3.66 12.39 21.97
C LEU A 100 4.68 13.19 21.16
N LYS A 101 4.23 14.13 20.32
CA LYS A 101 5.13 14.98 19.54
C LYS A 101 6.07 15.80 20.41
N GLU A 102 5.57 16.32 21.52
CA GLU A 102 6.39 17.09 22.46
C GLU A 102 7.39 16.20 23.20
N ALA A 103 6.99 14.99 23.58
CA ALA A 103 7.87 14.00 24.18
C ALA A 103 8.97 13.57 23.21
N VAL A 104 8.64 13.30 21.95
CA VAL A 104 9.62 13.00 20.90
C VAL A 104 10.57 14.18 20.70
N ARG A 105 10.06 15.42 20.67
CA ARG A 105 10.86 16.63 20.44
C ARG A 105 12.00 16.80 21.45
N VAL A 106 11.80 16.39 22.71
CA VAL A 106 12.80 16.56 23.78
C VAL A 106 13.79 15.40 23.92
N ILE A 107 13.62 14.31 23.15
CA ILE A 107 14.57 13.19 23.15
C ILE A 107 15.96 13.70 22.74
N GLN A 108 16.94 13.36 23.57
CA GLN A 108 18.36 13.64 23.36
C GLN A 108 19.07 12.36 22.91
N GLN A 109 19.90 12.49 21.88
CA GLN A 109 20.74 11.40 21.41
C GLN A 109 21.73 11.01 22.51
N LEU A 110 21.84 9.72 22.81
CA LEU A 110 22.76 9.23 23.86
C LEU A 110 24.22 9.20 23.38
N GLY A 111 24.45 8.66 22.17
CA GLY A 111 25.78 8.32 21.68
C GLY A 111 26.34 7.06 22.35
N GLY A 112 27.16 6.30 21.63
CA GLY A 112 27.74 5.05 22.14
C GLY A 112 27.88 3.98 21.07
N GLY A 113 27.90 2.72 21.49
CA GLY A 113 27.87 1.55 20.60
C GLY A 113 26.47 1.25 20.04
N THR A 114 26.32 0.09 19.40
CA THR A 114 25.09 -0.31 18.68
C THR A 114 24.74 -1.76 19.04
N ASN A 115 24.13 -1.97 20.21
CA ASN A 115 23.72 -3.29 20.71
C ASN A 115 22.24 -3.56 20.42
N THR A 116 21.90 -3.78 19.14
CA THR A 116 20.51 -3.99 18.70
C THR A 116 19.90 -5.26 19.31
N GLY A 117 20.68 -6.31 19.52
CA GLY A 117 20.21 -7.57 20.11
C GLY A 117 19.78 -7.42 21.58
N ASP A 118 20.51 -6.62 22.37
CA ASP A 118 20.16 -6.31 23.76
C ASP A 118 18.92 -5.43 23.83
N ALA A 119 18.83 -4.45 22.94
CA ALA A 119 17.68 -3.59 22.79
C ALA A 119 16.39 -4.38 22.47
N LEU A 120 16.47 -5.35 21.55
CA LEU A 120 15.36 -6.26 21.23
C LEU A 120 14.95 -7.13 22.45
N ARG A 121 15.91 -7.67 23.20
CA ARG A 121 15.62 -8.41 24.44
C ARG A 121 14.89 -7.55 25.47
N TYR A 122 15.30 -6.30 25.60
CA TYR A 122 14.68 -5.34 26.52
C TYR A 122 13.22 -5.05 26.15
N MET A 123 12.90 -4.94 24.86
CA MET A 123 11.53 -4.71 24.37
C MET A 123 10.53 -5.77 24.83
N LYS A 124 10.95 -7.03 24.93
CA LYS A 124 10.08 -8.12 25.41
C LYS A 124 9.46 -7.78 26.76
N SER A 125 10.26 -7.23 27.67
CA SER A 125 9.80 -6.86 29.01
C SER A 125 8.82 -5.69 29.01
N LEU A 126 8.89 -4.78 28.04
CA LEU A 126 8.00 -3.64 27.91
C LEU A 126 6.64 -4.04 27.35
N PHE A 127 6.62 -4.84 26.28
CA PHE A 127 5.37 -5.36 25.73
C PHE A 127 4.61 -6.21 26.77
N VAL A 128 5.29 -7.08 27.51
CA VAL A 128 4.65 -7.88 28.57
C VAL A 128 4.02 -7.02 29.67
N LYS A 129 4.62 -5.86 30.00
CA LYS A 129 4.14 -5.01 31.10
C LYS A 129 2.96 -4.11 30.71
N ALA A 130 2.90 -3.66 29.46
CA ALA A 130 2.04 -2.54 29.07
C ALA A 130 1.13 -2.83 27.88
N ALA A 131 1.38 -3.89 27.11
CA ALA A 131 0.59 -4.18 25.92
C ALA A 131 -0.76 -4.79 26.28
N ARG A 132 -1.80 -4.44 25.51
CA ARG A 132 -3.13 -5.04 25.62
C ARG A 132 -3.10 -6.44 24.96
N ASP A 133 -3.87 -7.37 25.51
CA ASP A 133 -3.88 -8.76 25.05
C ASP A 133 -4.58 -8.97 23.70
N SER A 134 -5.48 -8.08 23.31
CA SER A 134 -6.33 -8.21 22.11
C SER A 134 -6.05 -7.15 21.03
N VAL A 135 -4.89 -6.51 21.06
CA VAL A 135 -4.51 -5.51 20.05
C VAL A 135 -3.20 -5.89 19.36
N PRO A 136 -3.02 -5.52 18.09
CA PRO A 136 -1.76 -5.67 17.39
C PRO A 136 -0.59 -5.03 18.17
N LYS A 137 0.48 -5.81 18.38
CA LYS A 137 1.74 -5.38 19.01
C LYS A 137 2.79 -5.19 17.94
N LEU A 138 3.27 -3.96 17.75
CA LEU A 138 4.18 -3.61 16.66
C LEU A 138 5.45 -2.95 17.18
N LEU A 139 6.57 -3.35 16.60
CA LEU A 139 7.88 -2.79 16.88
C LEU A 139 8.48 -2.24 15.58
N ILE A 140 8.78 -0.95 15.55
CA ILE A 140 9.47 -0.30 14.44
C ILE A 140 10.90 -0.06 14.88
N VAL A 141 11.85 -0.78 14.28
CA VAL A 141 13.29 -0.69 14.57
C VAL A 141 13.95 0.20 13.52
N ILE A 142 14.72 1.19 13.94
CA ILE A 142 15.46 2.10 13.06
C ILE A 142 16.94 2.07 13.43
N THR A 143 17.83 1.70 12.51
CA THR A 143 19.28 1.58 12.74
C THR A 143 20.12 1.94 11.51
N ASP A 144 21.35 2.42 11.71
CA ASP A 144 22.26 2.88 10.63
C ASP A 144 23.47 1.98 10.36
N GLY A 145 23.60 0.87 11.09
CA GLY A 145 24.82 0.05 11.06
C GLY A 145 24.64 -1.41 11.51
N GLU A 146 25.77 -2.12 11.57
CA GLU A 146 25.87 -3.50 12.04
C GLU A 146 25.79 -3.55 13.57
N SER A 147 24.99 -4.46 14.10
CA SER A 147 24.89 -4.70 15.54
C SER A 147 26.20 -5.28 16.10
N GLN A 148 26.60 -4.81 17.29
CA GLN A 148 27.78 -5.32 18.00
C GLN A 148 27.48 -6.60 18.81
N ASP A 149 26.20 -6.98 18.90
CA ASP A 149 25.72 -8.23 19.51
C ASP A 149 24.71 -8.96 18.62
N GLN A 150 24.39 -10.22 18.97
CA GLN A 150 23.54 -11.07 18.12
C GLN A 150 22.07 -10.65 18.16
N VAL A 151 21.50 -10.34 16.99
CA VAL A 151 20.11 -9.91 16.83
C VAL A 151 19.12 -11.06 16.63
N THR A 152 19.53 -12.14 15.96
CA THR A 152 18.62 -13.16 15.41
C THR A 152 17.73 -13.81 16.47
N LYS A 153 18.32 -14.30 17.58
CA LYS A 153 17.57 -14.98 18.64
C LYS A 153 16.63 -14.01 19.38
N ALA A 154 17.09 -12.81 19.68
CA ALA A 154 16.30 -11.80 20.36
C ALA A 154 15.06 -11.40 19.54
N ALA A 155 15.25 -11.18 18.24
CA ALA A 155 14.15 -10.85 17.34
C ALA A 155 13.19 -12.02 17.15
N GLU A 156 13.70 -13.25 17.04
CA GLU A 156 12.87 -14.45 16.93
C GLU A 156 11.97 -14.63 18.15
N GLU A 157 12.51 -14.44 19.36
CA GLU A 157 11.72 -14.52 20.59
C GLU A 157 10.59 -13.48 20.63
N LEU A 158 10.81 -12.25 20.16
CA LEU A 158 9.75 -11.24 20.06
C LEU A 158 8.67 -11.65 19.05
N ARG A 159 9.07 -12.15 17.88
CA ARG A 159 8.12 -12.60 16.84
C ARG A 159 7.28 -13.79 17.30
N GLN A 160 7.86 -14.70 18.08
CA GLN A 160 7.15 -15.85 18.68
C GLN A 160 6.08 -15.41 19.69
N GLU A 161 6.25 -14.26 20.35
CA GLU A 161 5.24 -13.63 21.23
C GLU A 161 4.16 -12.88 20.43
N GLY A 162 4.15 -12.99 19.11
CA GLY A 162 3.16 -12.35 18.23
C GLY A 162 3.45 -10.90 17.90
N ILE A 163 4.64 -10.37 18.26
CA ILE A 163 5.05 -9.00 17.94
C ILE A 163 5.46 -8.92 16.47
N ILE A 164 4.86 -7.96 15.76
CA ILE A 164 5.16 -7.66 14.36
C ILE A 164 6.31 -6.66 14.34
N ILE A 165 7.40 -6.98 13.65
CA ILE A 165 8.61 -6.15 13.65
C ILE A 165 8.85 -5.62 12.24
N TYR A 166 8.92 -4.29 12.13
CA TYR A 166 9.39 -3.56 10.95
C TYR A 166 10.84 -3.16 11.18
N ALA A 167 11.73 -3.53 10.27
CA ALA A 167 13.16 -3.22 10.37
C ALA A 167 13.53 -2.20 9.30
N ILE A 168 13.90 -0.99 9.73
CA ILE A 168 14.30 0.13 8.88
C ILE A 168 15.81 0.30 9.00
N GLY A 169 16.51 0.02 7.91
CA GLY A 169 17.94 0.28 7.78
C GLY A 169 18.20 1.58 7.06
N VAL A 170 19.15 2.36 7.57
CA VAL A 170 19.62 3.60 6.96
C VAL A 170 21.11 3.48 6.61
N LYS A 171 21.55 4.08 5.50
CA LYS A 171 22.98 4.16 5.09
C LYS A 171 23.70 2.81 5.05
N ASN A 172 24.43 2.44 6.10
CA ASN A 172 25.32 1.28 6.15
C ASN A 172 24.67 0.07 6.85
N ALA A 173 23.35 0.11 7.09
CA ALA A 173 22.64 -0.97 7.73
C ALA A 173 22.78 -2.30 6.99
N VAL A 174 22.94 -3.39 7.74
CA VAL A 174 23.20 -4.71 7.18
C VAL A 174 21.88 -5.40 6.82
N LYS A 175 21.57 -5.51 5.52
CA LYS A 175 20.32 -6.12 5.02
C LYS A 175 20.01 -7.50 5.61
N LYS A 176 21.03 -8.32 5.86
CA LYS A 176 20.87 -9.63 6.50
C LYS A 176 20.38 -9.51 7.94
N GLU A 177 20.90 -8.56 8.72
CA GLU A 177 20.45 -8.34 10.10
C GLU A 177 19.02 -7.80 10.14
N LEU A 178 18.66 -6.88 9.25
CA LEU A 178 17.28 -6.40 9.12
C LEU A 178 16.31 -7.55 8.82
N LYS A 179 16.74 -8.52 8.00
CA LYS A 179 15.93 -9.72 7.68
C LYS A 179 15.78 -10.61 8.90
N ASP A 180 16.86 -10.81 9.65
CA ASP A 180 16.84 -11.57 10.89
C ASP A 180 15.98 -10.89 11.97
N ILE A 181 15.84 -9.55 11.92
CA ILE A 181 14.99 -8.75 12.82
C ILE A 181 13.51 -8.78 12.41
N ALA A 182 13.19 -8.52 11.14
CA ALA A 182 11.81 -8.49 10.64
C ALA A 182 11.21 -9.91 10.43
N GLY A 183 12.06 -10.90 10.19
CA GLY A 183 11.70 -12.29 9.90
C GLY A 183 11.16 -12.54 8.48
N THR A 184 10.90 -11.48 7.70
CA THR A 184 10.48 -11.52 6.28
C THR A 184 11.08 -10.33 5.54
N GLU A 185 11.15 -10.40 4.22
CA GLU A 185 11.62 -9.29 3.39
C GLU A 185 10.58 -8.19 3.21
N ASP A 186 9.29 -8.51 3.31
CA ASP A 186 8.19 -7.54 3.11
C ASP A 186 8.09 -6.47 4.21
N ARG A 187 8.73 -6.70 5.36
CA ARG A 187 8.75 -5.77 6.52
C ARG A 187 10.14 -5.17 6.76
N MET A 188 11.01 -5.27 5.76
CA MET A 188 12.29 -4.58 5.75
C MET A 188 12.21 -3.35 4.86
N PHE A 189 12.70 -2.23 5.37
CA PHE A 189 12.83 -1.00 4.62
C PHE A 189 14.29 -0.58 4.65
N PHE A 190 14.77 -0.07 3.52
CA PHE A 190 16.14 0.42 3.41
C PHE A 190 16.13 1.77 2.72
N VAL A 191 16.77 2.75 3.34
CA VAL A 191 16.89 4.11 2.82
C VAL A 191 18.35 4.56 2.80
N ASN A 192 18.70 5.36 1.81
CA ASN A 192 20.09 5.78 1.60
C ASN A 192 20.58 6.79 2.63
N ASP A 193 19.67 7.57 3.21
CA ASP A 193 19.92 8.57 4.25
C ASP A 193 18.68 8.76 5.14
N PHE A 194 18.84 9.54 6.21
CA PHE A 194 17.77 9.76 7.17
C PHE A 194 16.66 10.70 6.67
N ASP A 195 16.96 11.62 5.73
CA ASP A 195 15.94 12.48 5.10
C ASP A 195 14.97 11.64 4.26
N SER A 196 15.44 10.54 3.67
CA SER A 196 14.66 9.58 2.89
C SER A 196 13.67 8.75 3.71
N LEU A 197 13.74 8.78 5.06
CA LEU A 197 12.73 8.14 5.93
C LEU A 197 11.32 8.66 5.65
N LYS A 198 11.18 9.90 5.16
CA LYS A 198 9.88 10.48 4.78
C LYS A 198 9.19 9.75 3.63
N LEU A 199 9.92 8.96 2.84
CA LEU A 199 9.37 8.25 1.67
C LEU A 199 8.64 6.96 2.11
N ILE A 200 9.19 6.25 3.10
CA ILE A 200 8.69 4.93 3.52
C ILE A 200 7.58 4.99 4.57
N LYS A 201 7.28 6.17 5.12
CA LYS A 201 6.27 6.32 6.19
C LYS A 201 4.89 5.85 5.75
N HIS A 202 4.51 6.09 4.49
CA HIS A 202 3.20 5.69 3.96
C HIS A 202 3.11 4.18 3.80
N ASP A 203 4.15 3.53 3.30
CA ASP A 203 4.20 2.07 3.13
C ASP A 203 4.08 1.35 4.48
N ILE A 204 4.82 1.82 5.49
CA ILE A 204 4.78 1.23 6.83
C ILE A 204 3.39 1.42 7.44
N VAL A 205 2.81 2.61 7.35
CA VAL A 205 1.46 2.87 7.86
C VAL A 205 0.44 2.01 7.11
N GLN A 206 0.52 1.90 5.79
CA GLN A 206 -0.38 1.08 4.99
C GLN A 206 -0.31 -0.40 5.37
N ASP A 207 0.88 -0.92 5.65
CA ASP A 207 1.05 -2.31 6.09
C ASP A 207 0.55 -2.53 7.52
N ILE A 208 0.82 -1.60 8.45
CA ILE A 208 0.28 -1.64 9.82
C ILE A 208 -1.25 -1.64 9.80
N CYS A 209 -1.82 -0.82 8.93
CA CYS A 209 -3.26 -0.68 8.74
C CYS A 209 -3.85 -1.75 7.82
N SER A 210 -3.01 -2.68 7.34
CA SER A 210 -3.49 -3.76 6.51
C SER A 210 -4.33 -4.73 7.33
N PRO A 211 -5.40 -5.27 6.73
CA PRO A 211 -6.22 -6.26 7.40
C PRO A 211 -5.50 -7.58 7.70
N GLU A 212 -4.33 -7.85 7.14
CA GLU A 212 -3.50 -9.00 7.50
C GLU A 212 -2.92 -8.85 8.91
N VAL A 213 -2.50 -7.63 9.25
CA VAL A 213 -2.02 -7.26 10.58
C VAL A 213 -3.17 -7.21 11.59
N VAL A 214 -4.32 -6.64 11.20
CA VAL A 214 -5.52 -6.53 12.05
C VAL A 214 -6.23 -7.89 12.21
N GLY A 215 -6.37 -8.66 11.13
CA GLY A 215 -7.11 -9.92 11.07
C GLY A 215 -6.47 -11.07 11.85
N LYS A 216 -5.15 -11.03 12.10
CA LYS A 216 -4.47 -12.00 12.98
C LYS A 216 -4.92 -11.90 14.45
N TYR A 217 -5.44 -10.75 14.87
CA TYR A 217 -5.85 -10.46 16.25
C TYR A 217 -7.37 -10.52 16.47
N ILE A 218 -8.17 -10.62 15.40
CA ILE A 218 -9.60 -10.88 15.50
C ILE A 218 -9.79 -12.38 15.73
N GLN A 219 -10.00 -12.74 16.99
CA GLN A 219 -10.17 -14.12 17.44
C GLN A 219 -11.58 -14.65 17.15
N GLU A 220 -11.95 -14.73 15.88
CA GLU A 220 -13.02 -15.64 15.44
C GLU A 220 -12.56 -16.31 14.15
N GLU A 221 -12.76 -17.62 14.05
CA GLU A 221 -12.47 -18.39 12.83
C GLU A 221 -13.33 -17.84 11.69
N ILE A 222 -12.83 -16.82 11.00
CA ILE A 222 -13.37 -16.42 9.71
C ILE A 222 -13.05 -17.59 8.78
N PRO A 223 -14.06 -18.34 8.28
CA PRO A 223 -13.80 -19.47 7.40
C PRO A 223 -12.95 -18.98 6.23
N ASN A 224 -11.97 -19.78 5.77
CA ASN A 224 -11.09 -19.40 4.65
C ASN A 224 -11.84 -18.82 3.44
N PHE A 225 -13.11 -19.19 3.25
CA PHE A 225 -14.00 -18.63 2.24
C PHE A 225 -14.32 -17.14 2.45
N VAL A 226 -14.61 -16.72 3.68
CA VAL A 226 -14.90 -15.32 4.05
C VAL A 226 -13.61 -14.49 4.06
N PHE A 227 -12.49 -15.05 4.53
CA PHE A 227 -11.15 -14.45 4.39
C PHE A 227 -10.77 -14.27 2.91
N SER A 228 -11.07 -15.24 2.05
CA SER A 228 -10.88 -15.15 0.59
C SER A 228 -11.88 -14.20 -0.09
N LEU A 229 -13.02 -13.88 0.53
CA LEU A 229 -14.00 -12.94 0.00
C LEU A 229 -13.61 -11.48 0.28
N PHE A 230 -13.04 -11.21 1.46
CA PHE A 230 -12.65 -9.86 1.90
C PHE A 230 -11.17 -9.50 1.64
N PHE A 231 -10.25 -10.47 1.65
CA PHE A 231 -8.80 -10.23 1.56
C PHE A 231 -8.11 -10.87 0.35
N SER A 232 -8.87 -11.54 -0.51
CA SER A 232 -8.52 -11.56 -1.93
C SER A 232 -9.12 -10.29 -2.54
N PHE A 233 -8.42 -9.17 -2.38
CA PHE A 233 -8.38 -8.21 -3.48
C PHE A 233 -7.40 -8.81 -4.50
N PRO A 234 -7.82 -9.58 -5.53
CA PRO A 234 -7.14 -9.33 -6.79
C PRO A 234 -7.38 -7.84 -7.00
N ALA A 235 -6.33 -7.05 -7.16
CA ALA A 235 -6.41 -5.60 -7.12
C ALA A 235 -7.56 -5.06 -7.99
N CYS A 236 -8.07 -5.84 -8.95
CA CYS A 236 -9.11 -5.46 -9.87
C CYS A 236 -10.19 -6.55 -10.09
N LYS A 237 -10.76 -7.18 -9.04
CA LYS A 237 -11.89 -8.14 -9.20
C LYS A 237 -13.09 -7.41 -9.84
N ASN A 238 -13.55 -7.88 -11.00
CA ASN A 238 -14.60 -7.25 -11.81
C ASN A 238 -14.26 -5.89 -12.45
N MET A 239 -12.99 -5.46 -12.40
CA MET A 239 -12.57 -4.27 -13.12
C MET A 239 -12.51 -4.54 -14.63
N LYS A 240 -13.01 -3.58 -15.40
CA LYS A 240 -12.77 -3.48 -16.83
C LYS A 240 -11.82 -2.31 -17.04
N ALA A 241 -10.62 -2.57 -17.56
CA ALA A 241 -9.67 -1.53 -17.96
C ALA A 241 -8.85 -2.00 -19.16
N ASP A 242 -8.43 -1.04 -19.99
CA ASP A 242 -7.39 -1.26 -21.00
C ASP A 242 -6.11 -0.62 -20.51
N ILE A 243 -5.04 -1.39 -20.39
CA ILE A 243 -3.74 -0.90 -19.92
C ILE A 243 -2.72 -1.10 -21.03
N ILE A 244 -2.08 -0.03 -21.46
CA ILE A 244 -0.93 -0.11 -22.37
C ILE A 244 0.32 0.22 -21.58
N LEU A 245 1.27 -0.71 -21.62
CA LEU A 245 2.61 -0.53 -21.09
C LEU A 245 3.49 0.00 -22.22
N LEU A 246 4.04 1.20 -22.07
CA LEU A 246 4.98 1.80 -23.01
C LEU A 246 6.36 1.88 -22.36
N VAL A 247 7.24 0.96 -22.74
CA VAL A 247 8.51 0.74 -22.02
C VAL A 247 9.72 1.13 -22.85
N ASP A 248 10.61 1.87 -22.22
CA ASP A 248 11.90 2.23 -22.79
C ASP A 248 12.80 1.00 -22.89
N SER A 249 13.50 0.90 -24.01
CA SER A 249 14.44 -0.17 -24.34
C SER A 249 15.70 0.41 -24.98
N SER A 250 16.01 1.66 -24.63
CA SER A 250 17.21 2.41 -25.00
C SER A 250 18.51 1.67 -24.66
N GLU A 251 19.62 2.18 -25.17
CA GLU A 251 20.94 1.61 -24.91
C GLU A 251 21.45 1.86 -23.48
N SER A 252 20.89 2.83 -22.76
CA SER A 252 21.26 3.15 -21.38
C SER A 252 20.77 2.11 -20.38
N ILE A 253 19.75 1.33 -20.74
CA ILE A 253 19.19 0.28 -19.89
C ILE A 253 20.04 -0.99 -19.99
N HIS A 254 20.71 -1.34 -18.89
CA HIS A 254 21.47 -2.59 -18.81
C HIS A 254 20.55 -3.82 -18.86
N PRO A 255 21.02 -4.98 -19.36
CA PRO A 255 20.20 -6.19 -19.47
C PRO A 255 19.57 -6.66 -18.15
N VAL A 256 20.25 -6.42 -17.02
CA VAL A 256 19.74 -6.76 -15.68
C VAL A 256 18.58 -5.84 -15.31
N ASP A 257 18.67 -4.56 -15.59
CA ASP A 257 17.61 -3.58 -15.31
C ASP A 257 16.41 -3.76 -16.23
N PHE A 258 16.65 -4.10 -17.50
CA PHE A 258 15.59 -4.49 -18.42
C PHE A 258 14.84 -5.74 -17.92
N GLN A 259 15.54 -6.68 -17.26
CA GLN A 259 14.88 -7.82 -16.64
C GLN A 259 13.98 -7.39 -15.47
N LYS A 260 14.39 -6.40 -14.66
CA LYS A 260 13.54 -5.84 -13.59
C LYS A 260 12.29 -5.16 -14.14
N MET A 261 12.39 -4.44 -15.27
CA MET A 261 11.21 -3.91 -15.97
C MET A 261 10.26 -5.04 -16.40
N LYS A 262 10.79 -6.15 -16.93
CA LYS A 262 9.98 -7.32 -17.28
C LYS A 262 9.31 -7.95 -16.06
N ASP A 263 9.98 -7.95 -14.91
CA ASP A 263 9.42 -8.46 -13.66
C ASP A 263 8.29 -7.55 -13.15
N PHE A 264 8.46 -6.23 -13.22
CA PHE A 264 7.41 -5.25 -12.95
C PHE A 264 6.17 -5.44 -13.84
N MET A 265 6.35 -5.58 -15.15
CA MET A 265 5.23 -5.84 -16.07
C MET A 265 4.53 -7.16 -15.74
N GLN A 266 5.27 -8.19 -15.33
CA GLN A 266 4.68 -9.46 -14.89
C GLN A 266 3.91 -9.31 -13.58
N LEU A 267 4.33 -8.45 -12.65
CA LEU A 267 3.60 -8.15 -11.42
C LEU A 267 2.23 -7.52 -11.73
N ILE A 268 2.17 -6.56 -12.65
CA ILE A 268 0.91 -5.95 -13.13
C ILE A 268 -0.03 -7.03 -13.68
N VAL A 269 0.47 -7.92 -14.55
CA VAL A 269 -0.33 -9.03 -15.11
C VAL A 269 -0.82 -9.99 -14.03
N ASN A 270 0.04 -10.33 -13.06
CA ASN A 270 -0.30 -11.27 -11.99
C ASN A 270 -1.43 -10.74 -11.10
N ARG A 271 -1.48 -9.43 -10.85
CA ARG A 271 -2.47 -8.80 -9.95
C ARG A 271 -3.77 -8.36 -10.63
N SER A 272 -3.75 -8.20 -11.95
CA SER A 272 -4.94 -7.84 -12.75
C SER A 272 -5.86 -9.04 -12.99
N ASP A 273 -7.17 -8.86 -13.17
CA ASP A 273 -8.08 -9.94 -13.62
C ASP A 273 -8.20 -9.93 -15.15
N ILE A 274 -7.37 -10.73 -15.83
CA ILE A 274 -7.22 -10.70 -17.30
C ILE A 274 -8.39 -11.40 -17.99
N GLY A 275 -8.95 -10.76 -19.02
CA GLY A 275 -9.97 -11.37 -19.88
C GLY A 275 -10.54 -10.38 -20.89
N SER A 276 -11.22 -10.89 -21.92
CA SER A 276 -11.81 -10.07 -22.99
C SER A 276 -12.83 -9.05 -22.49
N ASP A 277 -13.61 -9.40 -21.45
CA ASP A 277 -14.56 -8.50 -20.78
C ASP A 277 -14.06 -8.00 -19.41
N LYS A 278 -12.74 -8.06 -19.17
CA LYS A 278 -12.11 -7.66 -17.91
C LYS A 278 -10.93 -6.72 -18.17
N VAL A 279 -9.76 -6.95 -17.57
CA VAL A 279 -8.54 -6.21 -17.89
C VAL A 279 -7.89 -6.74 -19.17
N GLN A 280 -7.57 -5.84 -20.09
CA GLN A 280 -6.78 -6.12 -21.29
C GLN A 280 -5.45 -5.37 -21.20
N ILE A 281 -4.35 -6.02 -21.57
CA ILE A 281 -3.00 -5.44 -21.47
C ILE A 281 -2.31 -5.51 -22.82
N GLY A 282 -1.85 -4.36 -23.31
CA GLY A 282 -0.99 -4.21 -24.48
C GLY A 282 0.42 -3.78 -24.06
N LEU A 283 1.41 -4.08 -24.89
CA LEU A 283 2.81 -3.73 -24.62
C LEU A 283 3.50 -3.22 -25.87
N LEU A 284 4.08 -2.04 -25.73
CA LEU A 284 4.85 -1.33 -26.73
C LEU A 284 6.24 -1.05 -26.15
N GLN A 285 7.26 -1.29 -26.96
CA GLN A 285 8.62 -0.88 -26.63
C GLN A 285 8.98 0.36 -27.44
N PHE A 286 9.91 1.17 -26.94
CA PHE A 286 10.52 2.21 -27.74
C PHE A 286 12.00 2.38 -27.46
N SER A 287 12.68 2.92 -28.46
CA SER A 287 14.00 3.53 -28.34
C SER A 287 14.00 4.73 -29.30
N SER A 288 14.75 4.72 -30.39
CA SER A 288 14.66 5.66 -31.53
C SER A 288 13.41 5.42 -32.36
N GLU A 289 12.99 4.16 -32.44
CA GLU A 289 11.78 3.73 -33.13
C GLU A 289 10.88 2.99 -32.14
N PRO A 290 9.57 3.28 -32.11
CA PRO A 290 8.62 2.49 -31.35
C PRO A 290 8.35 1.14 -32.05
N GLN A 291 8.14 0.09 -31.26
CA GLN A 291 7.89 -1.27 -31.71
C GLN A 291 6.69 -1.85 -30.96
N GLU A 292 5.81 -2.52 -31.70
CA GLU A 292 4.73 -3.32 -31.14
C GLU A 292 5.26 -4.67 -30.64
N GLU A 293 5.00 -5.02 -29.39
CA GLU A 293 5.17 -6.40 -28.90
C GLU A 293 3.85 -7.16 -28.97
N PHE A 294 2.77 -6.55 -28.47
CA PHE A 294 1.41 -7.08 -28.62
C PHE A 294 0.31 -6.05 -28.31
N GLN A 295 -0.84 -6.27 -28.94
CA GLN A 295 -2.04 -5.43 -28.80
C GLN A 295 -2.92 -5.86 -27.61
N LEU A 296 -3.86 -5.00 -27.19
CA LEU A 296 -4.75 -5.24 -26.04
C LEU A 296 -5.57 -6.53 -26.18
N ASN A 297 -6.04 -6.83 -27.40
CA ASN A 297 -6.89 -7.97 -27.70
C ASN A 297 -6.12 -9.24 -28.12
N GLN A 298 -4.78 -9.22 -28.09
CA GLN A 298 -3.97 -10.34 -28.59
C GLN A 298 -3.95 -11.54 -27.64
N TYR A 299 -3.91 -11.29 -26.33
CA TYR A 299 -3.79 -12.33 -25.31
C TYR A 299 -4.92 -12.22 -24.27
N GLY A 300 -5.71 -13.29 -24.13
CA GLY A 300 -6.83 -13.35 -23.18
C GLY A 300 -6.50 -14.01 -21.84
N SER A 301 -5.26 -14.46 -21.62
CA SER A 301 -4.85 -15.19 -20.41
C SER A 301 -3.57 -14.63 -19.79
N LYS A 302 -3.49 -14.68 -18.45
CA LYS A 302 -2.27 -14.30 -17.71
C LYS A 302 -1.06 -15.10 -18.16
N ALA A 303 -1.23 -16.39 -18.43
CA ALA A 303 -0.14 -17.27 -18.82
C ALA A 303 0.49 -16.84 -20.15
N ASP A 304 -0.35 -16.48 -21.14
CA ASP A 304 0.12 -16.05 -22.45
C ASP A 304 0.77 -14.67 -22.40
N LEU A 305 0.18 -13.72 -21.66
CA LEU A 305 0.78 -12.40 -21.43
C LEU A 305 2.17 -12.51 -20.78
N ARG A 306 2.30 -13.32 -19.71
CA ARG A 306 3.59 -13.52 -19.04
C ARG A 306 4.61 -14.17 -19.96
N LYS A 307 4.19 -15.16 -20.76
CA LYS A 307 5.06 -15.80 -21.74
C LYS A 307 5.53 -14.80 -22.80
N ALA A 308 4.62 -13.97 -23.32
CA ALA A 308 4.94 -12.91 -24.26
C ALA A 308 5.95 -11.92 -23.65
N ILE A 309 5.67 -11.38 -22.46
CA ILE A 309 6.56 -10.48 -21.72
C ILE A 309 7.95 -11.11 -21.51
N SER A 310 8.01 -12.38 -21.10
CA SER A 310 9.28 -13.08 -20.86
C SER A 310 10.14 -13.20 -22.13
N GLY A 311 9.53 -13.21 -23.32
CA GLY A 311 10.21 -13.36 -24.61
C GLY A 311 10.80 -12.06 -25.18
N ILE A 312 10.46 -10.91 -24.60
CA ILE A 312 10.83 -9.59 -25.12
C ILE A 312 12.34 -9.36 -25.04
N ARG A 313 12.87 -8.71 -26.08
CA ARG A 313 14.28 -8.31 -26.21
C ARG A 313 14.39 -6.79 -26.38
N PRO A 314 15.39 -6.16 -25.75
CA PRO A 314 15.60 -4.71 -25.87
C PRO A 314 16.11 -4.33 -27.27
N ILE A 315 15.73 -3.14 -27.75
CA ILE A 315 16.07 -2.62 -29.09
C ILE A 315 17.46 -1.99 -29.10
N LYS A 316 17.80 -1.20 -28.07
CA LYS A 316 19.11 -0.55 -27.82
C LYS A 316 19.56 0.49 -28.87
N SER A 317 18.79 1.56 -29.02
CA SER A 317 19.22 2.70 -29.85
C SER A 317 18.41 3.97 -29.54
N GLY A 318 18.97 5.01 -28.91
CA GLY A 318 18.31 6.31 -28.64
C GLY A 318 17.02 6.25 -27.79
N THR A 319 16.39 7.42 -27.54
CA THR A 319 15.21 7.57 -26.66
C THR A 319 14.24 8.64 -27.19
N MET A 320 13.33 8.25 -28.09
CA MET A 320 12.35 9.13 -28.76
C MET A 320 10.94 8.95 -28.16
N THR A 321 10.75 9.44 -26.94
CA THR A 321 9.52 9.27 -26.15
C THR A 321 8.30 9.95 -26.79
N GLY A 322 8.45 11.13 -27.38
CA GLY A 322 7.35 11.84 -28.04
C GLY A 322 6.79 11.08 -29.24
N LYS A 323 7.68 10.53 -30.06
CA LYS A 323 7.34 9.61 -31.16
C LYS A 323 6.66 8.34 -30.65
N ALA A 324 7.14 7.79 -29.55
CA ALA A 324 6.55 6.61 -28.92
C ALA A 324 5.13 6.86 -28.40
N LEU A 325 4.88 8.02 -27.79
CA LEU A 325 3.55 8.46 -27.38
C LEU A 325 2.60 8.60 -28.57
N THR A 326 3.06 9.24 -29.65
CA THR A 326 2.30 9.38 -30.90
C THR A 326 1.88 8.00 -31.44
N PHE A 327 2.81 7.04 -31.41
CA PHE A 327 2.56 5.67 -31.83
C PHE A 327 1.54 4.95 -30.93
N ALA A 328 1.67 5.10 -29.61
CA ALA A 328 0.81 4.48 -28.59
C ALA A 328 -0.64 4.97 -28.67
N SER A 329 -0.89 6.21 -29.09
CA SER A 329 -2.25 6.78 -29.19
C SER A 329 -3.22 5.93 -30.02
N SER A 330 -2.74 5.24 -31.07
CA SER A 330 -3.57 4.37 -31.93
C SER A 330 -3.95 3.02 -31.30
N TYR A 331 -3.26 2.61 -30.24
CA TYR A 331 -3.47 1.30 -29.60
C TYR A 331 -4.66 1.28 -28.64
N PHE A 332 -5.17 2.46 -28.29
CA PHE A 332 -6.41 2.63 -27.53
C PHE A 332 -7.66 2.65 -28.41
N ASP A 333 -7.51 2.57 -29.73
CA ASP A 333 -8.63 2.54 -30.67
C ASP A 333 -9.12 1.10 -30.91
N GLU A 334 -10.40 0.93 -31.27
CA GLU A 334 -11.05 -0.38 -31.47
C GLU A 334 -10.27 -1.37 -32.36
N PRO A 335 -9.62 -0.95 -33.48
CA PRO A 335 -8.87 -1.89 -34.33
C PRO A 335 -7.72 -2.62 -33.61
N LYS A 336 -7.19 -2.06 -32.52
CA LYS A 336 -6.09 -2.64 -31.72
C LYS A 336 -6.56 -3.13 -30.34
N GLY A 337 -7.87 -3.27 -30.17
CA GLY A 337 -8.50 -3.83 -28.96
C GLY A 337 -8.97 -2.81 -27.94
N GLY A 338 -8.81 -1.51 -28.19
CA GLY A 338 -9.27 -0.48 -27.27
C GLY A 338 -10.80 -0.42 -27.17
N ARG A 339 -11.31 -0.28 -25.95
CA ARG A 339 -12.73 -0.28 -25.61
C ARG A 339 -13.15 1.11 -25.14
N SER A 340 -13.91 1.82 -25.97
CA SER A 340 -14.38 3.20 -25.73
C SER A 340 -15.25 3.41 -24.48
N ARG A 341 -15.83 2.34 -23.92
CA ARG A 341 -16.67 2.38 -22.70
C ARG A 341 -15.95 1.91 -21.43
N VAL A 342 -14.65 1.69 -21.53
CA VAL A 342 -13.79 1.15 -20.47
C VAL A 342 -12.72 2.19 -20.16
N LYS A 343 -12.30 2.32 -18.91
CA LYS A 343 -11.20 3.24 -18.54
C LYS A 343 -9.91 2.75 -19.19
N GLN A 344 -9.17 3.68 -19.77
CA GLN A 344 -7.95 3.39 -20.53
C GLN A 344 -6.76 4.08 -19.86
N TYR A 345 -5.68 3.32 -19.69
CA TYR A 345 -4.49 3.72 -18.97
C TYR A 345 -3.24 3.50 -19.82
N LEU A 346 -2.35 4.48 -19.84
CA LEU A 346 -1.01 4.37 -20.39
C LEU A 346 -0.01 4.43 -19.23
N ILE A 347 0.81 3.41 -19.06
CA ILE A 347 1.92 3.41 -18.11
C ILE A 347 3.22 3.54 -18.91
N VAL A 348 3.89 4.67 -18.77
CA VAL A 348 5.16 4.97 -19.44
C VAL A 348 6.31 4.69 -18.47
N ILE A 349 7.32 3.92 -18.89
CA ILE A 349 8.53 3.65 -18.10
C ILE A 349 9.75 4.09 -18.91
N THR A 350 10.57 4.99 -18.39
CA THR A 350 11.79 5.50 -19.06
C THR A 350 12.92 5.77 -18.07
N ASP A 351 14.17 5.61 -18.51
CA ASP A 351 15.38 5.79 -17.69
C ASP A 351 16.14 7.09 -17.99
N GLY A 352 15.65 7.92 -18.91
CA GLY A 352 16.38 9.06 -19.44
C GLY A 352 15.52 10.20 -19.97
N GLU A 353 16.20 11.26 -20.38
CA GLU A 353 15.59 12.43 -21.01
C GLU A 353 15.19 12.13 -22.46
N ALA A 354 13.94 12.46 -22.81
CA ALA A 354 13.45 12.33 -24.17
C ALA A 354 14.22 13.26 -25.11
N GLN A 355 14.59 12.75 -26.29
CA GLN A 355 15.34 13.49 -27.32
C GLN A 355 14.41 14.27 -28.27
N ASP A 356 13.11 14.25 -28.01
CA ASP A 356 12.04 14.89 -28.78
C ASP A 356 10.97 15.51 -27.86
N ILE A 357 10.00 16.20 -28.47
CA ILE A 357 8.93 16.89 -27.75
C ILE A 357 7.88 15.88 -27.28
N VAL A 358 7.67 15.79 -25.96
CA VAL A 358 6.73 14.84 -25.35
C VAL A 358 5.35 15.44 -25.06
N ARG A 359 5.26 16.76 -24.91
CA ARG A 359 4.05 17.47 -24.48
C ARG A 359 2.86 17.29 -25.44
N GLU A 360 3.01 17.65 -26.72
CA GLU A 360 1.90 17.60 -27.69
C GLU A 360 1.38 16.16 -27.92
N PRO A 361 2.25 15.13 -28.08
CA PRO A 361 1.80 13.74 -28.14
C PRO A 361 1.05 13.28 -26.90
N ALA A 362 1.52 13.66 -25.70
CA ALA A 362 0.87 13.28 -24.45
C ALA A 362 -0.48 13.99 -24.25
N GLU A 363 -0.56 15.28 -24.61
CA GLU A 363 -1.83 16.05 -24.62
C GLU A 363 -2.86 15.36 -25.52
N THR A 364 -2.47 14.93 -26.71
CA THR A 364 -3.35 14.22 -27.65
C THR A 364 -3.92 12.92 -27.05
N ILE A 365 -3.13 12.18 -26.28
CA ILE A 365 -3.59 10.96 -25.60
C ILE A 365 -4.55 11.30 -24.45
N ARG A 366 -4.23 12.30 -23.63
CA ARG A 366 -5.09 12.71 -22.51
C ARG A 366 -6.42 13.28 -22.97
N GLU A 367 -6.46 13.99 -24.10
CA GLU A 367 -7.68 14.52 -24.72
C GLU A 367 -8.65 13.40 -25.17
N LYS A 368 -8.16 12.19 -25.43
CA LYS A 368 -8.99 11.00 -25.66
C LYS A 368 -9.62 10.43 -24.38
N GLY A 369 -9.34 11.00 -23.21
CA GLY A 369 -9.80 10.50 -21.91
C GLY A 369 -8.94 9.39 -21.32
N ILE A 370 -7.73 9.18 -21.86
CA ILE A 370 -6.78 8.17 -21.39
C ILE A 370 -5.96 8.76 -20.23
N THR A 371 -5.84 8.02 -19.14
CA THR A 371 -5.02 8.41 -17.99
C THR A 371 -3.59 7.94 -18.19
N ILE A 372 -2.61 8.81 -17.98
CA ILE A 372 -1.19 8.49 -18.18
C ILE A 372 -0.48 8.51 -16.83
N TYR A 373 0.17 7.39 -16.46
CA TYR A 373 1.15 7.31 -15.39
C TYR A 373 2.55 7.30 -15.99
N ALA A 374 3.43 8.17 -15.50
CA ALA A 374 4.79 8.29 -15.99
C ALA A 374 5.78 7.88 -14.89
N ILE A 375 6.55 6.82 -15.16
CA ILE A 375 7.58 6.30 -14.26
C ILE A 375 8.94 6.64 -14.86
N GLY A 376 9.67 7.50 -14.18
CA GLY A 376 11.06 7.79 -14.45
C GLY A 376 11.96 6.98 -13.55
N VAL A 377 13.03 6.41 -14.12
CA VAL A 377 14.08 5.73 -13.36
C VAL A 377 15.42 6.44 -13.59
N LEU A 378 16.33 6.43 -12.61
CA LEU A 378 17.68 6.99 -12.70
C LEU A 378 17.72 8.49 -13.08
N HIS A 379 17.98 8.78 -14.36
CA HIS A 379 18.27 10.12 -14.86
C HIS A 379 17.11 10.70 -15.67
N ALA A 380 15.90 10.15 -15.50
CA ALA A 380 14.71 10.67 -16.16
C ALA A 380 14.46 12.15 -15.80
N ASN A 381 13.91 12.91 -16.75
CA ASN A 381 13.62 14.32 -16.52
C ASN A 381 12.21 14.49 -15.93
N ASN A 382 12.11 14.82 -14.64
CA ASN A 382 10.80 14.96 -13.96
C ASN A 382 9.87 15.97 -14.66
N SER A 383 10.40 17.06 -15.22
CA SER A 383 9.57 18.03 -15.95
C SER A 383 8.91 17.40 -17.18
N GLN A 384 9.65 16.57 -17.92
CA GLN A 384 9.09 15.83 -19.06
C GLN A 384 8.08 14.78 -18.61
N LEU A 385 8.33 14.08 -17.50
CA LEU A 385 7.37 13.11 -16.95
C LEU A 385 6.05 13.80 -16.54
N VAL A 386 6.11 15.00 -15.97
CA VAL A 386 4.91 15.80 -15.65
C VAL A 386 4.20 16.25 -16.93
N GLU A 387 4.94 16.66 -17.98
CA GLU A 387 4.35 16.96 -19.29
C GLU A 387 3.63 15.74 -19.90
N ILE A 388 4.14 14.53 -19.64
CA ILE A 388 3.56 13.26 -20.11
C ILE A 388 2.35 12.85 -19.27
N ALA A 389 2.43 12.89 -17.95
CA ALA A 389 1.34 12.48 -17.06
C ALA A 389 0.22 13.53 -16.99
N GLY A 390 0.55 14.81 -17.18
CA GLY A 390 -0.33 15.96 -17.07
C GLY A 390 -0.51 16.49 -15.65
N SER A 391 -0.02 15.77 -14.63
CA SER A 391 -0.04 16.20 -13.24
C SER A 391 1.00 15.41 -12.41
N GLN A 392 1.50 16.01 -11.32
CA GLN A 392 2.59 15.44 -10.51
C GLN A 392 2.19 14.20 -9.70
N ASP A 393 0.92 14.08 -9.32
CA ASP A 393 0.32 12.92 -8.63
C ASP A 393 0.33 11.63 -9.46
N ARG A 394 0.60 11.73 -10.76
CA ARG A 394 0.71 10.58 -11.69
C ARG A 394 2.13 10.34 -12.19
N VAL A 395 3.11 10.98 -11.54
CA VAL A 395 4.53 10.84 -11.85
C VAL A 395 5.23 10.12 -10.70
N PHE A 396 5.92 9.04 -11.02
CA PHE A 396 6.77 8.30 -10.10
C PHE A 396 8.22 8.45 -10.56
N PHE A 397 9.11 8.75 -9.61
CA PHE A 397 10.52 8.95 -9.89
C PHE A 397 11.35 8.06 -8.97
N GLU A 398 12.10 7.14 -9.57
CA GLU A 398 12.84 6.11 -8.85
C GLU A 398 14.34 6.19 -9.11
N ASP A 399 15.14 6.07 -8.06
CA ASP A 399 16.61 6.13 -8.18
C ASP A 399 17.20 4.86 -8.81
N ASN A 400 16.45 3.76 -8.87
CA ASN A 400 16.91 2.49 -9.42
C ASN A 400 15.74 1.60 -9.86
N PHE A 401 16.05 0.59 -10.67
CA PHE A 401 15.04 -0.32 -11.22
C PHE A 401 14.49 -1.36 -10.22
N ASP A 402 15.14 -1.58 -9.07
CA ASP A 402 14.60 -2.48 -8.04
C ASP A 402 13.34 -1.87 -7.39
N SER A 403 13.27 -0.54 -7.32
CA SER A 403 12.12 0.17 -6.76
C SER A 403 10.82 -0.01 -7.54
N LEU A 404 10.89 -0.38 -8.83
CA LEU A 404 9.70 -0.67 -9.64
C LEU A 404 8.80 -1.73 -8.99
N THR A 405 9.37 -2.64 -8.20
CA THR A 405 8.64 -3.70 -7.51
C THR A 405 7.75 -3.23 -6.35
N PHE A 406 7.78 -1.92 -6.01
CA PHE A 406 6.91 -1.32 -5.00
C PHE A 406 5.81 -0.44 -5.64
N LEU A 407 6.07 0.11 -6.84
CA LEU A 407 5.13 0.97 -7.57
C LEU A 407 3.92 0.22 -8.13
N GLU A 408 3.97 -1.10 -8.23
CA GLU A 408 2.84 -1.88 -8.74
C GLU A 408 1.63 -1.76 -7.82
N LYS A 409 1.85 -1.67 -6.49
CA LYS A 409 0.77 -1.49 -5.51
C LYS A 409 0.09 -0.14 -5.67
N GLU A 410 0.88 0.92 -5.74
CA GLU A 410 0.38 2.30 -5.82
C GLU A 410 -0.39 2.54 -7.12
N ILE A 411 0.19 2.13 -8.25
CA ILE A 411 -0.44 2.31 -9.56
C ILE A 411 -1.69 1.45 -9.70
N LEU A 412 -1.65 0.17 -9.29
CA LEU A 412 -2.84 -0.68 -9.37
C LEU A 412 -3.92 -0.26 -8.37
N PHE A 413 -3.55 0.31 -7.22
CA PHE A 413 -4.53 0.86 -6.30
C PHE A 413 -5.33 1.98 -6.98
N GLU A 414 -4.67 2.94 -7.61
CA GLU A 414 -5.35 4.02 -8.33
C GLU A 414 -6.12 3.55 -9.58
N ILE A 415 -5.54 2.63 -10.37
CA ILE A 415 -6.21 2.07 -11.55
C ILE A 415 -7.47 1.31 -11.14
N CYS A 416 -7.40 0.57 -10.04
CA CYS A 416 -8.45 -0.35 -9.64
C CYS A 416 -9.40 0.20 -8.57
N ASN A 417 -9.16 1.41 -8.07
CA ASN A 417 -9.99 2.09 -7.09
C ASN A 417 -10.44 3.45 -7.63
N LEU A 418 -11.46 3.45 -8.50
CA LEU A 418 -12.11 4.70 -8.90
C LEU A 418 -13.62 4.52 -8.97
N GLU A 419 -14.29 5.18 -8.01
CA GLU A 419 -15.56 5.94 -7.97
C GLU A 419 -16.70 5.74 -9.00
N ASP A 420 -16.59 4.82 -9.95
CA ASP A 420 -17.67 4.38 -10.85
C ASP A 420 -18.23 3.00 -10.44
N SER A 421 -18.11 2.60 -9.16
CA SER A 421 -18.92 1.53 -8.58
C SER A 421 -20.35 2.04 -8.33
N ASN A 422 -21.02 2.43 -9.41
CA ASN A 422 -22.44 2.68 -9.42
C ASN A 422 -23.13 1.35 -9.11
N ARG A 423 -23.60 1.22 -7.86
CA ARG A 423 -24.63 0.27 -7.41
C ARG A 423 -24.25 -1.20 -7.60
N THR A 424 -23.57 -1.78 -6.61
CA THR A 424 -23.57 -3.25 -6.49
C THR A 424 -24.73 -3.66 -5.58
N GLU A 425 -25.68 -4.36 -6.18
CA GLU A 425 -26.81 -5.04 -5.53
C GLU A 425 -26.32 -5.90 -4.36
N LEU A 426 -26.89 -5.68 -3.17
CA LEU A 426 -26.81 -6.66 -2.10
C LEU A 426 -28.02 -7.59 -2.26
N GLU A 427 -27.82 -8.73 -2.93
CA GLU A 427 -28.71 -9.87 -2.72
C GLU A 427 -28.53 -10.35 -1.27
N GLU A 428 -29.62 -10.30 -0.52
CA GLU A 428 -29.65 -10.35 0.93
C GLU A 428 -29.25 -11.72 1.51
N ILE A 429 -28.74 -11.68 2.73
CA ILE A 429 -28.43 -12.81 3.61
C ILE A 429 -29.70 -13.56 4.08
N VAL A 430 -30.91 -13.13 3.70
CA VAL A 430 -32.16 -13.77 4.16
C VAL A 430 -32.86 -14.47 2.99
N GLY A 431 -32.94 -15.80 3.06
CA GLY A 431 -33.36 -16.68 1.97
C GLY A 431 -34.85 -16.66 1.59
N GLU A 432 -35.44 -15.48 1.28
CA GLU A 432 -36.72 -15.40 0.59
C GLU A 432 -36.67 -14.45 -0.63
N ARG A 433 -37.14 -14.96 -1.76
CA ARG A 433 -36.75 -14.51 -3.11
C ARG A 433 -37.51 -13.29 -3.68
N GLU A 434 -38.21 -12.48 -2.89
CA GLU A 434 -39.19 -11.51 -3.45
C GLU A 434 -39.27 -10.11 -2.79
N ARG A 435 -38.27 -9.61 -2.07
CA ARG A 435 -38.29 -8.19 -1.62
C ARG A 435 -36.98 -7.46 -1.97
N LEU A 436 -37.08 -6.51 -2.91
CA LEU A 436 -36.01 -5.58 -3.28
C LEU A 436 -36.33 -4.19 -2.72
N PHE A 437 -35.36 -3.56 -2.05
CA PHE A 437 -35.47 -2.18 -1.60
C PHE A 437 -34.47 -1.29 -2.34
N PHE A 438 -34.93 -0.10 -2.75
CA PHE A 438 -34.14 0.87 -3.51
C PHE A 438 -34.03 2.17 -2.72
N VAL A 439 -32.83 2.75 -2.68
CA VAL A 439 -32.60 4.10 -2.14
C VAL A 439 -31.81 4.93 -3.14
N GLN A 440 -32.09 6.23 -3.19
CA GLN A 440 -31.58 7.14 -4.22
C GLN A 440 -30.44 8.04 -3.71
N SER A 441 -30.12 8.04 -2.40
CA SER A 441 -28.97 8.75 -1.84
C SER A 441 -28.48 8.21 -0.48
N TYR A 442 -27.26 8.60 -0.06
CA TYR A 442 -26.62 8.19 1.21
C TYR A 442 -27.39 8.64 2.46
N ASN A 443 -28.07 9.80 2.42
CA ASN A 443 -28.88 10.28 3.54
C ASN A 443 -30.19 9.50 3.73
N GLU A 444 -30.63 8.78 2.70
CA GLU A 444 -31.84 7.96 2.79
C GLU A 444 -31.55 6.57 3.39
N LEU A 445 -30.29 6.14 3.48
CA LEU A 445 -29.86 4.89 4.11
C LEU A 445 -30.14 4.86 5.62
N GLU A 446 -29.94 5.98 6.34
CA GLU A 446 -30.35 6.10 7.75
C GLU A 446 -31.88 5.96 7.90
N SER A 447 -32.65 6.52 6.97
CA SER A 447 -34.12 6.38 6.98
C SER A 447 -34.60 4.97 6.62
N LEU A 448 -33.82 4.25 5.79
CA LEU A 448 -34.09 2.86 5.44
C LEU A 448 -33.77 1.94 6.63
N HIS A 449 -32.68 2.23 7.36
CA HIS A 449 -32.34 1.57 8.61
C HIS A 449 -33.46 1.70 9.65
N GLU A 450 -33.98 2.92 9.88
CA GLU A 450 -35.12 3.11 10.79
C GLU A 450 -36.39 2.36 10.33
N ASN A 451 -36.70 2.37 9.03
CA ASN A 451 -37.88 1.67 8.49
C ASN A 451 -37.76 0.14 8.51
N LEU A 452 -36.58 -0.42 8.23
CA LEU A 452 -36.33 -1.87 8.28
C LEU A 452 -36.41 -2.39 9.71
N THR A 453 -35.79 -1.68 10.66
CA THR A 453 -35.86 -2.01 12.08
C THR A 453 -37.30 -1.96 12.59
N HIS A 454 -38.10 -0.99 12.14
CA HIS A 454 -39.52 -0.89 12.48
C HIS A 454 -40.37 -2.03 11.86
N THR A 455 -40.11 -2.39 10.60
CA THR A 455 -40.85 -3.44 9.87
C THR A 455 -40.58 -4.83 10.46
N VAL A 456 -39.32 -5.15 10.75
CA VAL A 456 -38.92 -6.42 11.40
C VAL A 456 -39.50 -6.53 12.82
N CYS A 457 -39.60 -5.42 13.55
CA CYS A 457 -40.21 -5.39 14.88
C CYS A 457 -41.75 -5.44 14.86
N ASP A 458 -42.41 -4.94 13.81
CA ASP A 458 -43.87 -4.98 13.68
C ASP A 458 -44.39 -6.34 13.18
N GLU A 459 -43.66 -7.05 12.30
CA GLU A 459 -43.99 -8.43 11.89
C GLU A 459 -43.75 -9.46 13.02
N ALA A 460 -42.90 -9.14 14.00
CA ALA A 460 -42.65 -9.96 15.20
C ALA A 460 -43.71 -9.80 16.30
N LYS A 461 -44.68 -8.88 16.15
CA LYS A 461 -45.83 -8.81 17.04
C LYS A 461 -46.80 -9.95 16.71
N PRO A 462 -47.22 -10.78 17.67
CA PRO A 462 -48.26 -11.76 17.40
C PRO A 462 -49.51 -11.03 16.91
N GLY A 463 -50.03 -11.46 15.75
CA GLY A 463 -51.32 -11.00 15.24
C GLY A 463 -52.40 -11.13 16.31
N LYS A 464 -53.29 -10.13 16.36
CA LYS A 464 -54.41 -10.05 17.30
C LYS A 464 -55.26 -11.32 17.34
#